data_AF-X0XZ39-F1
#
_entry.id   AF-X0XZ39-F1
#
_cell.length_a   1.000
_cell.length_b   1.000
_cell.length_c   1.000
_cell.angle_alpha   90.00
_cell.angle_beta   90.00
_cell.angle_gamma   90.00
#
_symmetry.space_group_name_H-M   'P 1'
#
loop_
_entity.id
_entity.type
_entity.pdbx_description
1 polymer ?
#
loop_
_entity_poly.entity_id
_entity_poly.type
_entity_poly.pdbx_seq_one_letter_code
_entity_poly.pdbx_strand_id
1 'polypeptide(L)'
;LAEATRLRDLGADFIDVGCDPGETFAGVADVVRALCDAGHRVSVDSMNPAEIEPAVRAGAQLVLSVNASNVDAAPDWGCEVVVLPDDPSTLAGLDETIDRLARRRVPLRIDPVLSPIGFGLAESLHRYYDVRHRYPDAEMMMGVGNLTELTDVDSAGINVLLLGFCQELGIRSILTTQVINWARTSVRECDLARRLVYHAVRRQVLPKHVDESLIMLRDTEVPEHGEAALARLA
;
A
#
# COMPACT_ATOMS: atom_id res chain seq x y z
N LEU A 1 -0.92 -1.71 -18.69
CA LEU A 1 0.50 -1.82 -19.08
C LEU A 1 1.25 -0.49 -19.02
N ALA A 2 0.88 0.54 -19.80
CA ALA A 2 1.58 1.83 -19.78
C ALA A 2 1.64 2.45 -18.37
N GLU A 3 0.53 2.42 -17.64
CA GLU A 3 0.50 2.90 -16.26
C GLU A 3 1.40 2.08 -15.32
N ALA A 4 1.36 0.75 -15.42
CA ALA A 4 2.25 -0.13 -14.65
C ALA A 4 3.74 0.14 -14.91
N THR A 5 4.10 0.41 -16.18
CA THR A 5 5.46 0.84 -16.56
C THR A 5 5.80 2.16 -15.89
N ARG A 6 4.91 3.15 -15.96
CA ARG A 6 5.09 4.45 -15.30
C ARG A 6 5.29 4.29 -13.80
N LEU A 7 4.46 3.53 -13.10
CA LEU A 7 4.55 3.31 -11.65
C LEU A 7 5.87 2.63 -11.26
N ARG A 8 6.29 1.61 -12.00
CA ARG A 8 7.59 0.95 -11.81
C ARG A 8 8.73 1.95 -11.95
N ASP A 9 8.71 2.77 -13.00
CA ASP A 9 9.75 3.76 -13.26
C ASP A 9 9.76 4.89 -12.22
N LEU A 10 8.63 5.14 -11.53
CA LEU A 10 8.53 6.01 -10.36
C LEU A 10 9.01 5.35 -9.04
N GLY A 11 9.28 4.04 -9.04
CA GLY A 11 9.85 3.32 -7.90
C GLY A 11 8.94 2.26 -7.26
N ALA A 12 7.81 1.89 -7.89
CA ALA A 12 6.97 0.80 -7.40
C ALA A 12 7.66 -0.58 -7.58
N ASP A 13 7.78 -1.34 -6.49
CA ASP A 13 8.33 -2.72 -6.50
C ASP A 13 7.31 -3.78 -6.94
N PHE A 14 6.03 -3.49 -6.72
CA PHE A 14 4.86 -4.28 -7.12
C PHE A 14 3.84 -3.38 -7.79
N ILE A 15 3.11 -3.93 -8.74
CA ILE A 15 1.92 -3.31 -9.31
C ILE A 15 0.71 -4.02 -8.72
N ASP A 16 -0.09 -3.29 -7.97
CA ASP A 16 -1.30 -3.82 -7.36
C ASP A 16 -2.48 -3.78 -8.33
N VAL A 17 -3.22 -4.88 -8.39
CA VAL A 17 -4.46 -5.00 -9.15
C VAL A 17 -5.62 -5.04 -8.17
N GLY A 18 -6.26 -3.88 -7.98
CA GLY A 18 -7.47 -3.76 -7.17
C GLY A 18 -8.69 -4.35 -7.88
N CYS A 19 -9.58 -4.97 -7.09
CA CYS A 19 -10.89 -5.43 -7.53
C CYS A 19 -11.99 -4.62 -6.82
N ASP A 20 -12.96 -4.12 -7.58
CA ASP A 20 -14.02 -3.28 -7.03
C ASP A 20 -14.94 -4.05 -6.08
N PRO A 21 -15.34 -3.48 -4.92
CA PRO A 21 -16.31 -4.11 -4.05
C PRO A 21 -17.67 -4.27 -4.74
N GLY A 22 -18.11 -5.51 -4.95
CA GLY A 22 -19.50 -5.83 -5.31
C GLY A 22 -19.68 -6.67 -6.58
N GLU A 23 -18.72 -6.66 -7.50
CA GLU A 23 -18.75 -7.50 -8.70
C GLU A 23 -17.48 -8.33 -8.81
N THR A 24 -17.62 -9.59 -9.25
CA THR A 24 -16.46 -10.45 -9.47
C THR A 24 -15.71 -10.02 -10.73
N PHE A 25 -14.46 -9.58 -10.59
CA PHE A 25 -13.64 -9.15 -11.73
C PHE A 25 -13.17 -10.35 -12.56
N ALA A 26 -14.00 -10.77 -13.52
CA ALA A 26 -13.73 -11.92 -14.39
C ALA A 26 -12.42 -11.83 -15.20
N GLY A 27 -11.96 -10.60 -15.50
CA GLY A 27 -10.75 -10.34 -16.28
C GLY A 27 -9.44 -10.30 -15.48
N VAL A 28 -9.48 -10.51 -14.15
CA VAL A 28 -8.31 -10.34 -13.28
C VAL A 28 -7.11 -11.19 -13.73
N ALA A 29 -7.35 -12.44 -14.14
CA ALA A 29 -6.29 -13.35 -14.57
C ALA A 29 -5.58 -12.85 -15.85
N ASP A 30 -6.33 -12.25 -16.78
CA ASP A 30 -5.76 -11.74 -18.03
C ASP A 30 -4.93 -10.48 -17.78
N VAL A 31 -5.40 -9.60 -16.87
CA VAL A 31 -4.66 -8.40 -16.45
C VAL A 31 -3.37 -8.79 -15.76
N VAL A 32 -3.43 -9.71 -14.79
CA VAL A 32 -2.24 -10.19 -14.06
C VAL A 32 -1.25 -10.82 -15.01
N ARG A 33 -1.70 -11.72 -15.90
CA ARG A 33 -0.84 -12.38 -16.87
C ARG A 33 -0.13 -11.37 -17.77
N ALA A 34 -0.87 -10.39 -18.31
CA ALA A 34 -0.28 -9.35 -19.15
C ALA A 34 0.77 -8.52 -18.40
N LEU A 35 0.55 -8.19 -17.13
CA LEU A 35 1.51 -7.46 -16.29
C LEU A 35 2.77 -8.29 -16.03
N CYS A 36 2.60 -9.57 -15.69
CA CYS A 36 3.71 -10.50 -15.48
C CYS A 36 4.53 -10.72 -16.75
N ASP A 37 3.88 -10.92 -17.91
CA ASP A 37 4.55 -11.06 -19.21
C ASP A 37 5.35 -9.81 -19.61
N ALA A 38 4.91 -8.63 -19.14
CA ALA A 38 5.63 -7.37 -19.29
C ALA A 38 6.77 -7.16 -18.25
N GLY A 39 7.03 -8.15 -17.40
CA GLY A 39 8.11 -8.14 -16.41
C GLY A 39 7.79 -7.43 -15.10
N HIS A 40 6.51 -7.18 -14.81
CA HIS A 40 6.10 -6.61 -13.51
C HIS A 40 5.89 -7.70 -12.46
N ARG A 41 6.21 -7.37 -11.20
CA ARG A 41 5.73 -8.14 -10.04
C ARG A 41 4.36 -7.62 -9.67
N VAL A 42 3.43 -8.53 -9.37
CA VAL A 42 2.01 -8.20 -9.24
C VAL A 42 1.49 -8.65 -7.89
N SER A 43 0.72 -7.79 -7.23
CA SER A 43 -0.17 -8.14 -6.13
C SER A 43 -1.62 -8.03 -6.56
N VAL A 44 -2.51 -8.73 -5.86
CA VAL A 44 -3.96 -8.62 -6.05
C VAL A 44 -4.60 -8.16 -4.74
N ASP A 45 -5.41 -7.11 -4.82
CA ASP A 45 -6.22 -6.63 -3.71
C ASP A 45 -7.67 -7.04 -3.91
N SER A 46 -8.01 -8.15 -3.26
CA SER A 46 -9.36 -8.72 -3.22
C SER A 46 -9.50 -9.59 -1.98
N MET A 47 -10.74 -9.68 -1.47
CA MET A 47 -11.14 -10.66 -0.47
C MET A 47 -11.83 -11.89 -1.07
N ASN A 48 -12.18 -11.86 -2.37
CA ASN A 48 -12.96 -12.88 -3.04
C ASN A 48 -12.07 -14.00 -3.62
N PRO A 49 -12.15 -15.24 -3.12
CA PRO A 49 -11.34 -16.35 -3.64
C PRO A 49 -11.53 -16.59 -5.15
N ALA A 50 -12.71 -16.27 -5.70
CA ALA A 50 -12.98 -16.41 -7.13
C ALA A 50 -12.18 -15.43 -8.01
N GLU A 51 -11.66 -14.35 -7.45
CA GLU A 51 -10.74 -13.41 -8.11
C GLU A 51 -9.29 -13.74 -7.79
N ILE A 52 -9.02 -14.08 -6.51
CA ILE A 52 -7.68 -14.36 -6.02
C ILE A 52 -7.09 -15.61 -6.69
N GLU A 53 -7.85 -16.72 -6.76
CA GLU A 53 -7.34 -17.97 -7.31
C GLU A 53 -6.90 -17.83 -8.78
N PRO A 54 -7.70 -17.25 -9.70
CA PRO A 54 -7.25 -17.01 -11.07
C PRO A 54 -6.07 -16.03 -11.15
N ALA A 55 -6.05 -14.97 -10.32
CA ALA A 55 -4.96 -14.00 -10.29
C ALA A 55 -3.63 -14.66 -9.89
N VAL A 56 -3.63 -15.47 -8.84
CA VAL A 56 -2.42 -16.15 -8.37
C VAL A 56 -1.96 -17.21 -9.37
N ARG A 57 -2.90 -17.99 -9.97
CA ARG A 57 -2.56 -18.90 -11.07
C ARG A 57 -2.00 -18.19 -12.31
N ALA A 58 -2.35 -16.92 -12.51
CA ALA A 58 -1.81 -16.08 -13.58
C ALA A 58 -0.45 -15.46 -13.26
N GLY A 59 0.02 -15.52 -12.01
CA GLY A 59 1.36 -15.09 -11.60
C GLY A 59 1.41 -14.02 -10.52
N ALA A 60 0.28 -13.62 -9.91
CA ALA A 60 0.31 -12.74 -8.74
C ALA A 60 1.12 -13.38 -7.61
N GLN A 61 2.00 -12.59 -6.98
CA GLN A 61 2.97 -13.06 -5.99
C GLN A 61 2.59 -12.69 -4.56
N LEU A 62 1.55 -11.86 -4.39
CA LEU A 62 1.10 -11.33 -3.11
C LEU A 62 -0.41 -11.08 -3.15
N VAL A 63 -1.14 -11.50 -2.12
CA VAL A 63 -2.58 -11.21 -1.93
C VAL A 63 -2.73 -10.24 -0.76
N LEU A 64 -3.38 -9.09 -0.95
CA LEU A 64 -3.38 -8.02 0.05
C LEU A 64 -4.44 -8.12 1.15
N SER A 65 -5.43 -9.00 1.01
CA SER A 65 -6.61 -8.96 1.87
C SER A 65 -7.04 -10.36 2.33
N VAL A 66 -6.44 -10.84 3.44
CA VAL A 66 -6.79 -12.11 4.10
C VAL A 66 -7.24 -11.91 5.54
N ASN A 67 -8.41 -12.45 5.88
CA ASN A 67 -8.96 -12.46 7.24
C ASN A 67 -9.74 -13.77 7.50
N ALA A 68 -10.56 -13.84 8.55
CA ALA A 68 -11.28 -15.06 8.90
C ALA A 68 -12.21 -15.59 7.79
N SER A 69 -12.68 -14.71 6.88
CA SER A 69 -13.62 -15.07 5.82
C SER A 69 -13.02 -15.91 4.69
N ASN A 70 -11.72 -15.77 4.42
CA ASN A 70 -11.06 -16.39 3.26
C ASN A 70 -9.75 -17.14 3.59
N VAL A 71 -9.28 -17.09 4.85
CA VAL A 71 -8.04 -17.75 5.31
C VAL A 71 -7.97 -19.26 5.05
N ASP A 72 -9.10 -19.95 4.89
CA ASP A 72 -9.08 -21.38 4.54
C ASP A 72 -8.64 -21.66 3.11
N ALA A 73 -8.82 -20.72 2.18
CA ALA A 73 -8.36 -20.85 0.79
C ALA A 73 -6.89 -20.46 0.62
N ALA A 74 -6.36 -19.61 1.51
CA ALA A 74 -4.99 -19.08 1.43
C ALA A 74 -3.85 -20.12 1.23
N PRO A 75 -3.90 -21.32 1.86
CA PRO A 75 -2.87 -22.34 1.65
C PRO A 75 -2.75 -22.82 0.21
N ASP A 76 -3.83 -22.78 -0.56
CA ASP A 76 -3.88 -23.28 -1.94
C ASP A 76 -3.36 -22.26 -2.96
N TRP A 77 -3.19 -20.99 -2.55
CA TRP A 77 -2.67 -19.95 -3.44
C TRP A 77 -1.16 -20.06 -3.66
N GLY A 78 -0.41 -20.56 -2.67
CA GLY A 78 1.03 -20.78 -2.84
C GLY A 78 1.87 -19.50 -2.98
N CYS A 79 1.35 -18.36 -2.53
CA CYS A 79 2.05 -17.09 -2.49
C CYS A 79 1.97 -16.45 -1.08
N GLU A 80 2.70 -15.36 -0.87
CA GLU A 80 2.60 -14.57 0.36
C GLU A 80 1.25 -13.87 0.45
N VAL A 81 0.73 -13.68 1.66
CA VAL A 81 -0.54 -12.98 1.90
C VAL A 81 -0.38 -11.86 2.93
N VAL A 82 -1.25 -10.86 2.89
CA VAL A 82 -1.33 -9.82 3.91
C VAL A 82 -2.57 -10.07 4.77
N VAL A 83 -2.34 -10.18 6.07
CA VAL A 83 -3.36 -10.48 7.06
C VAL A 83 -3.93 -9.19 7.60
N LEU A 84 -5.25 -9.07 7.52
CA LEU A 84 -6.04 -7.95 8.02
C LEU A 84 -6.85 -8.40 9.24
N PRO A 85 -7.21 -7.49 10.16
CA PRO A 85 -8.22 -7.77 11.17
C PRO A 85 -9.60 -7.96 10.49
N ASP A 86 -10.48 -8.71 11.14
CA ASP A 86 -11.88 -8.88 10.69
C ASP A 86 -12.67 -7.56 10.79
N ASP A 87 -12.26 -6.70 11.72
CA ASP A 87 -12.76 -5.34 11.89
C ASP A 87 -11.58 -4.35 11.81
N PRO A 88 -11.50 -3.51 10.77
CA PRO A 88 -10.43 -2.53 10.59
C PRO A 88 -10.27 -1.50 11.71
N SER A 89 -11.30 -1.31 12.54
CA SER A 89 -11.23 -0.40 13.68
C SER A 89 -10.58 -1.04 14.91
N THR A 90 -10.46 -2.38 14.94
CA THR A 90 -9.90 -3.15 16.05
C THR A 90 -8.86 -4.17 15.56
N LEU A 91 -8.42 -5.07 16.44
CA LEU A 91 -7.54 -6.20 16.11
C LEU A 91 -8.30 -7.53 16.10
N ALA A 92 -9.63 -7.48 16.01
CA ALA A 92 -10.48 -8.66 16.07
C ALA A 92 -10.07 -9.68 14.99
N GLY A 93 -9.96 -10.96 15.37
CA GLY A 93 -9.64 -12.06 14.47
C GLY A 93 -8.21 -12.08 13.91
N LEU A 94 -7.40 -11.04 14.13
CA LEU A 94 -6.07 -10.92 13.55
C LEU A 94 -5.15 -12.05 14.02
N ASP A 95 -5.02 -12.22 15.34
CA ASP A 95 -4.13 -13.21 15.95
C ASP A 95 -4.52 -14.64 15.56
N GLU A 96 -5.83 -14.93 15.51
CA GLU A 96 -6.34 -16.24 15.09
C GLU A 96 -6.01 -16.52 13.62
N THR A 97 -6.17 -15.52 12.75
CA THR A 97 -5.85 -15.65 11.32
C THR A 97 -4.35 -15.86 11.11
N ILE A 98 -3.51 -15.10 11.81
CA ILE A 98 -2.04 -15.26 11.82
C ILE A 98 -1.69 -16.69 12.24
N ASP A 99 -2.24 -17.18 13.35
CA ASP A 99 -1.99 -18.52 13.87
C ASP A 99 -2.37 -19.62 12.87
N ARG A 100 -3.52 -19.48 12.20
CA ARG A 100 -3.99 -20.45 11.20
C ARG A 100 -3.05 -20.50 9.99
N LEU A 101 -2.62 -19.35 9.49
CA LEU A 101 -1.68 -19.25 8.37
C LEU A 101 -0.30 -19.80 8.76
N ALA A 102 0.20 -19.44 9.94
CA ALA A 102 1.49 -19.90 10.45
C ALA A 102 1.53 -21.43 10.62
N ARG A 103 0.48 -22.05 11.18
CA ARG A 103 0.38 -23.52 11.31
C ARG A 103 0.41 -24.22 9.96
N ARG A 104 -0.15 -23.59 8.92
CA ARG A 104 -0.16 -24.08 7.54
C ARG A 104 1.07 -23.64 6.74
N ARG A 105 2.01 -22.91 7.36
CA ARG A 105 3.25 -22.38 6.76
C ARG A 105 3.00 -21.47 5.55
N VAL A 106 1.90 -20.72 5.54
CA VAL A 106 1.65 -19.70 4.53
C VAL A 106 2.51 -18.47 4.88
N PRO A 107 3.38 -17.99 3.98
CA PRO A 107 4.12 -16.74 4.19
C PRO A 107 3.15 -15.58 4.35
N LEU A 108 3.39 -14.71 5.34
CA LEU A 108 2.45 -13.64 5.65
C LEU A 108 3.14 -12.33 6.02
N ARG A 109 2.43 -11.23 5.74
CA ARG A 109 2.65 -9.91 6.33
C ARG A 109 1.44 -9.51 7.15
N ILE A 110 1.61 -8.67 8.15
CA ILE A 110 0.52 -8.17 8.99
C ILE A 110 0.24 -6.72 8.64
N ASP A 111 -1.01 -6.37 8.35
CA ASP A 111 -1.48 -4.99 8.22
C ASP A 111 -2.65 -4.73 9.20
N PRO A 112 -2.38 -4.03 10.32
CA PRO A 112 -3.40 -3.62 11.31
C PRO A 112 -4.37 -2.52 10.84
N VAL A 113 -4.23 -2.07 9.59
CA VAL A 113 -5.01 -1.04 8.89
C VAL A 113 -4.89 0.35 9.53
N LEU A 114 -4.30 1.27 8.76
CA LEU A 114 -4.19 2.68 9.11
C LEU A 114 -5.55 3.40 8.95
N SER A 115 -5.98 4.14 9.96
CA SER A 115 -7.26 4.85 9.94
C SER A 115 -7.09 6.31 9.50
N PRO A 116 -8.09 6.90 8.80
CA PRO A 116 -8.06 8.33 8.46
C PRO A 116 -8.09 9.27 9.68
N ILE A 117 -7.73 10.54 9.46
CA ILE A 117 -7.91 11.60 10.47
C ILE A 117 -9.41 11.74 10.78
N GLY A 118 -9.76 11.79 12.06
CA GLY A 118 -11.17 11.81 12.52
C GLY A 118 -11.81 10.44 12.71
N PHE A 119 -11.15 9.36 12.26
CA PHE A 119 -11.65 7.98 12.35
C PHE A 119 -10.72 7.07 13.19
N GLY A 120 -9.93 7.67 14.10
CA GLY A 120 -9.05 6.91 15.00
C GLY A 120 -7.59 6.77 14.54
N LEU A 121 -7.05 7.71 13.76
CA LEU A 121 -5.63 7.71 13.33
C LEU A 121 -4.66 7.35 14.47
N ALA A 122 -4.74 8.04 15.60
CA ALA A 122 -3.83 7.82 16.73
C ALA A 122 -3.92 6.39 17.27
N GLU A 123 -5.13 5.84 17.37
CA GLU A 123 -5.36 4.46 17.80
C GLU A 123 -4.83 3.46 16.77
N SER A 124 -5.00 3.74 15.47
CA SER A 124 -4.44 2.89 14.41
C SER A 124 -2.91 2.84 14.42
N LEU A 125 -2.23 3.97 14.66
CA LEU A 125 -0.77 3.98 14.84
C LEU A 125 -0.34 3.19 16.08
N HIS A 126 -1.10 3.28 17.17
CA HIS A 126 -0.87 2.45 18.35
C HIS A 126 -1.01 0.95 18.03
N ARG A 127 -2.01 0.54 17.23
CA ARG A 127 -2.14 -0.85 16.77
C ARG A 127 -0.91 -1.35 16.01
N TYR A 128 -0.30 -0.53 15.14
CA TYR A 128 0.95 -0.90 14.48
C TYR A 128 2.09 -1.15 15.47
N TYR A 129 2.24 -0.26 16.47
CA TYR A 129 3.24 -0.40 17.52
C TYR A 129 3.03 -1.70 18.33
N ASP A 130 1.80 -1.95 18.76
CA ASP A 130 1.43 -3.13 19.55
C ASP A 130 1.62 -4.43 18.77
N VAL A 131 1.25 -4.45 17.48
CA VAL A 131 1.46 -5.60 16.61
C VAL A 131 2.95 -5.89 16.43
N ARG A 132 3.79 -4.87 16.21
CA ARG A 132 5.25 -5.07 16.16
C ARG A 132 5.79 -5.65 17.48
N HIS A 133 5.28 -5.22 18.63
CA HIS A 133 5.71 -5.76 19.92
C HIS A 133 5.31 -7.23 20.12
N ARG A 134 4.09 -7.59 19.68
CA ARG A 134 3.59 -8.97 19.76
C ARG A 134 4.27 -9.91 18.75
N TYR A 135 4.61 -9.40 17.57
CA TYR A 135 5.20 -10.15 16.46
C TYR A 135 6.50 -9.47 15.98
N PRO A 136 7.59 -9.51 16.77
CA PRO A 136 8.82 -8.76 16.49
C PRO A 136 9.48 -9.14 15.16
N ASP A 137 9.36 -10.41 14.75
CA ASP A 137 9.99 -10.95 13.54
C ASP A 137 9.05 -10.99 12.33
N ALA A 138 7.76 -10.65 12.50
CA ALA A 138 6.81 -10.71 11.40
C ALA A 138 7.06 -9.56 10.40
N GLU A 139 6.87 -9.87 9.13
CA GLU A 139 6.74 -8.84 8.12
C GLU A 139 5.45 -8.06 8.33
N MET A 140 5.51 -6.77 8.04
CA MET A 140 4.38 -5.86 8.22
C MET A 140 4.22 -4.99 6.98
N MET A 141 2.98 -4.57 6.77
CA MET A 141 2.59 -3.70 5.67
C MET A 141 1.74 -2.54 6.19
N MET A 142 1.86 -1.37 5.55
CA MET A 142 0.99 -0.21 5.84
C MET A 142 0.41 0.38 4.55
N GLY A 143 -0.92 0.40 4.44
CA GLY A 143 -1.61 1.23 3.46
C GLY A 143 -1.61 2.71 3.85
N VAL A 144 -0.90 3.55 3.09
CA VAL A 144 -0.79 5.00 3.38
C VAL A 144 -1.88 5.84 2.70
N GLY A 145 -2.56 5.26 1.70
CA GLY A 145 -3.62 5.91 0.90
C GLY A 145 -4.74 6.52 1.74
N ASN A 146 -5.14 5.86 2.83
CA ASN A 146 -6.17 6.34 3.76
C ASN A 146 -5.88 7.71 4.38
N LEU A 147 -4.61 8.14 4.41
CA LEU A 147 -4.24 9.49 4.83
C LEU A 147 -3.92 10.40 3.66
N THR A 148 -3.12 9.93 2.70
CA THR A 148 -2.68 10.80 1.60
C THR A 148 -3.82 11.17 0.66
N GLU A 149 -4.82 10.32 0.49
CA GLU A 149 -5.96 10.58 -0.39
C GLU A 149 -7.09 11.33 0.31
N LEU A 150 -7.30 11.07 1.61
CA LEU A 150 -8.43 11.59 2.39
C LEU A 150 -8.06 12.81 3.25
N THR A 151 -6.93 13.45 2.95
CA THR A 151 -6.51 14.71 3.58
C THR A 151 -6.12 15.69 2.48
N ASP A 152 -6.80 16.83 2.40
CA ASP A 152 -6.56 17.89 1.41
C ASP A 152 -5.26 18.66 1.69
N VAL A 153 -4.12 17.96 1.58
CA VAL A 153 -2.78 18.49 1.77
C VAL A 153 -1.79 17.73 0.89
N ASP A 154 -0.68 18.37 0.53
CA ASP A 154 0.35 17.73 -0.29
C ASP A 154 0.89 16.45 0.38
N SER A 155 0.85 15.33 -0.37
CA SER A 155 1.18 14.01 0.15
C SER A 155 2.64 13.84 0.56
N ALA A 156 3.58 14.68 0.10
CA ALA A 156 5.01 14.46 0.33
C ALA A 156 5.35 14.50 1.83
N GLY A 157 4.81 15.49 2.57
CA GLY A 157 5.02 15.62 4.01
C GLY A 157 4.39 14.47 4.81
N ILE A 158 3.18 14.05 4.44
CA ILE A 158 2.50 12.89 5.06
C ILE A 158 3.32 11.62 4.83
N ASN A 159 3.74 11.37 3.59
CA ASN A 159 4.53 10.21 3.20
C ASN A 159 5.83 10.13 4.02
N VAL A 160 6.56 11.23 4.18
CA VAL A 160 7.80 11.24 4.99
C VAL A 160 7.54 10.84 6.44
N LEU A 161 6.48 11.37 7.06
CA LEU A 161 6.14 11.04 8.45
C LEU A 161 5.75 9.57 8.60
N LEU A 162 4.89 9.05 7.72
CA LEU A 162 4.45 7.65 7.76
C LEU A 162 5.59 6.67 7.46
N LEU A 163 6.43 6.97 6.46
CA LEU A 163 7.56 6.11 6.15
C LEU A 163 8.66 6.20 7.22
N GLY A 164 8.80 7.33 7.91
CA GLY A 164 9.64 7.46 9.09
C GLY A 164 9.19 6.52 10.20
N PHE A 165 7.89 6.55 10.53
CA PHE A 165 7.26 5.62 11.47
C PHE A 165 7.44 4.16 11.03
N CYS A 166 7.22 3.84 9.76
CA CYS A 166 7.45 2.52 9.20
C CYS A 166 8.92 2.08 9.39
N GLN A 167 9.87 2.96 9.09
CA GLN A 167 11.29 2.67 9.18
C GLN A 167 11.76 2.42 10.62
N GLU A 168 11.19 3.13 11.60
CA GLU A 168 11.45 2.94 13.03
C GLU A 168 10.86 1.62 13.55
N LEU A 169 9.66 1.24 13.09
CA LEU A 169 9.03 -0.04 13.44
C LEU A 169 9.50 -1.23 12.59
N GLY A 170 10.36 -1.02 11.58
CA GLY A 170 10.79 -2.09 10.67
C GLY A 170 9.68 -2.60 9.74
N ILE A 171 8.69 -1.77 9.42
CA ILE A 171 7.68 -2.03 8.39
C ILE A 171 8.32 -1.76 7.02
N ARG A 172 8.40 -2.77 6.16
CA ARG A 172 9.17 -2.74 4.90
C ARG A 172 8.31 -2.83 3.64
N SER A 173 6.99 -2.83 3.81
CA SER A 173 6.00 -2.89 2.74
C SER A 173 4.99 -1.77 2.96
N ILE A 174 4.69 -1.01 1.91
CA ILE A 174 3.62 -0.02 1.93
C ILE A 174 2.71 -0.19 0.70
N LEU A 175 1.44 0.16 0.83
CA LEU A 175 0.52 0.34 -0.30
C LEU A 175 0.23 1.83 -0.48
N THR A 176 0.32 2.32 -1.71
CA THR A 176 0.02 3.71 -2.04
C THR A 176 -0.63 3.79 -3.43
N THR A 177 -1.37 4.86 -3.69
CA THR A 177 -2.00 5.14 -4.99
C THR A 177 -1.64 6.55 -5.46
N GLN A 178 -2.05 6.92 -6.68
CA GLN A 178 -1.84 8.26 -7.25
C GLN A 178 -3.11 8.78 -7.94
N VAL A 179 -4.29 8.48 -7.39
CA VAL A 179 -5.58 8.74 -8.05
C VAL A 179 -6.13 10.16 -7.87
N ILE A 180 -5.57 10.93 -6.92
CA ILE A 180 -6.02 12.29 -6.60
C ILE A 180 -4.91 13.32 -6.76
N ASN A 181 -5.26 14.58 -7.09
CA ASN A 181 -4.29 15.60 -7.51
C ASN A 181 -3.16 15.85 -6.49
N TRP A 182 -3.49 16.03 -5.21
CA TRP A 182 -2.50 16.26 -4.15
C TRP A 182 -1.67 15.03 -3.79
N ALA A 183 -2.05 13.83 -4.26
CA ALA A 183 -1.29 12.59 -4.13
C ALA A 183 -0.75 12.06 -5.48
N ARG A 184 -0.82 12.84 -6.56
CA ARG A 184 -0.54 12.37 -7.92
C ARG A 184 0.93 12.01 -8.19
N THR A 185 1.86 12.25 -7.25
CA THR A 185 3.23 11.70 -7.31
C THR A 185 3.60 10.83 -6.11
N SER A 186 2.61 10.32 -5.37
CA SER A 186 2.82 9.58 -4.12
C SER A 186 3.79 8.40 -4.26
N VAL A 187 3.76 7.61 -5.34
CA VAL A 187 4.75 6.53 -5.55
C VAL A 187 6.18 7.06 -5.59
N ARG A 188 6.42 8.14 -6.35
CA ARG A 188 7.75 8.76 -6.43
C ARG A 188 8.16 9.35 -5.09
N GLU A 189 7.23 9.97 -4.38
CA GLU A 189 7.48 10.52 -3.05
C GLU A 189 7.84 9.42 -2.06
N CYS A 190 7.13 8.30 -2.06
CA CYS A 190 7.46 7.14 -1.25
C CYS A 190 8.84 6.56 -1.60
N ASP A 191 9.21 6.51 -2.89
CA ASP A 191 10.54 6.05 -3.32
C ASP A 191 11.69 6.95 -2.83
N LEU A 192 11.46 8.26 -2.78
CA LEU A 192 12.41 9.22 -2.22
C LEU A 192 12.42 9.15 -0.68
N ALA A 193 11.24 9.18 -0.07
CA ALA A 193 11.05 9.19 1.36
C ALA A 193 11.64 7.94 2.02
N ARG A 194 11.45 6.73 1.45
CA ARG A 194 12.04 5.50 2.00
C ARG A 194 13.57 5.57 2.06
N ARG A 195 14.24 6.22 1.10
CA ARG A 195 15.71 6.38 1.08
C ARG A 195 16.15 7.41 2.11
N LEU A 196 15.43 8.52 2.20
CA LEU A 196 15.68 9.58 3.17
C LEU A 196 15.56 9.07 4.62
N VAL A 197 14.44 8.43 4.96
CA VAL A 197 14.19 7.94 6.31
C VAL A 197 15.09 6.75 6.66
N TYR A 198 15.39 5.86 5.71
CA TYR A 198 16.36 4.79 5.91
C TYR A 198 17.73 5.36 6.30
N HIS A 199 18.21 6.39 5.59
CA HIS A 199 19.46 7.06 5.94
C HIS A 199 19.40 7.69 7.33
N ALA A 200 18.36 8.48 7.61
CA ALA A 200 18.18 9.18 8.87
C ALA A 200 18.17 8.23 10.08
N VAL A 201 17.35 7.19 10.02
CA VAL A 201 17.21 6.20 11.10
C VAL A 201 18.49 5.38 11.27
N ARG A 202 19.08 4.87 10.19
CA ARG A 202 20.32 4.05 10.27
C ARG A 202 21.54 4.82 10.75
N ARG A 203 21.61 6.12 10.45
CA ARG A 203 22.75 6.97 10.84
C ARG A 203 22.48 7.78 12.10
N GLN A 204 21.26 7.76 12.64
CA GLN A 204 20.84 8.58 13.78
C GLN A 204 21.11 10.08 13.52
N VAL A 205 20.73 10.54 12.33
CA VAL A 205 20.84 11.95 11.91
C VAL A 205 19.46 12.48 11.54
N LEU A 206 19.29 13.79 11.63
CA LEU A 206 18.06 14.43 11.16
C LEU A 206 17.95 14.32 9.63
N PRO A 207 16.74 14.12 9.07
CA PRO A 207 16.50 14.14 7.63
C PRO A 207 16.49 15.58 7.08
N LYS A 208 17.41 16.43 7.56
CA LYS A 208 17.52 17.84 7.21
C LYS A 208 18.75 18.04 6.34
N HIS A 209 18.60 18.74 5.21
CA HIS A 209 19.67 18.96 4.22
C HIS A 209 20.25 17.66 3.62
N VAL A 210 19.47 16.58 3.61
CA VAL A 210 19.86 15.29 2.99
C VAL A 210 19.33 15.19 1.57
N ASP A 211 18.04 15.50 1.37
CA ASP A 211 17.38 15.53 0.06
C ASP A 211 16.27 16.59 0.10
N GLU A 212 16.24 17.48 -0.90
CA GLU A 212 15.26 18.56 -1.02
C GLU A 212 14.14 18.22 -2.02
N SER A 213 14.19 17.06 -2.67
CA SER A 213 13.25 16.62 -3.72
C SER A 213 11.80 16.43 -3.22
N LEU A 214 11.59 16.43 -1.91
CA LEU A 214 10.28 16.31 -1.25
C LEU A 214 9.75 17.66 -0.72
N ILE A 215 10.50 18.75 -0.93
CA ILE A 215 10.02 20.11 -0.62
C ILE A 215 9.13 20.56 -1.79
N MET A 216 7.81 20.39 -1.62
CA MET A 216 6.84 20.74 -2.65
C MET A 216 5.51 21.21 -2.07
N LEU A 217 4.77 21.99 -2.86
CA LEU A 217 3.40 22.41 -2.60
C LEU A 217 2.62 22.35 -3.91
N ARG A 218 1.46 21.69 -3.89
CA ARG A 218 0.52 21.62 -5.01
C ARG A 218 -0.72 22.46 -4.73
N ASP A 219 -1.30 22.95 -5.82
CA ASP A 219 -2.64 23.55 -5.80
C ASP A 219 -3.72 22.45 -5.76
N THR A 220 -4.95 22.81 -5.37
CA THR A 220 -6.09 21.87 -5.30
C THR A 220 -6.50 21.38 -6.69
N GLU A 221 -6.36 22.24 -7.70
CA GLU A 221 -6.63 21.94 -9.10
C GLU A 221 -5.33 21.75 -9.90
N VAL A 222 -5.41 20.98 -10.99
CA VAL A 222 -4.33 20.95 -11.96
C VAL A 222 -4.54 22.15 -12.88
N PRO A 223 -3.59 23.10 -12.96
CA PRO A 223 -3.72 24.20 -13.89
C PRO A 223 -3.87 23.66 -15.32
N GLU A 224 -4.99 23.99 -15.98
CA GLU A 224 -5.17 23.69 -17.39
C GLU A 224 -4.27 24.64 -18.20
N HIS A 225 -3.42 24.09 -19.07
CA HIS A 225 -2.57 24.86 -19.96
C HIS A 225 -3.04 24.70 -21.41
N GLY A 226 -3.03 25.79 -22.19
CA GLY A 226 -3.32 25.77 -23.64
C GLY A 226 -4.34 26.83 -24.10
N GLU A 227 -4.66 26.82 -25.39
CA GLU A 227 -5.57 27.80 -26.00
C GLU A 227 -6.96 27.82 -25.33
N ALA A 228 -7.47 26.66 -24.91
CA ALA A 228 -8.77 26.56 -24.21
C ALA A 228 -8.75 27.16 -22.79
N ALA A 229 -7.60 27.19 -22.13
CA ALA A 229 -7.44 27.88 -20.84
C ALA A 229 -7.32 29.39 -21.05
N LEU A 230 -6.58 29.82 -22.07
CA LEU A 230 -6.45 31.23 -22.46
C LEU A 230 -7.79 31.82 -22.93
N ALA A 231 -8.60 31.06 -23.67
CA ALA A 231 -9.93 31.49 -24.13
C ALA A 231 -10.95 31.66 -23.00
N ARG A 232 -10.77 30.98 -21.85
CA ARG A 232 -11.60 31.17 -20.64
C ARG A 232 -11.19 32.40 -19.82
N LEU A 233 -10.00 32.93 -20.05
CA LEU A 233 -9.47 34.13 -19.39
C LEU A 233 -9.72 35.43 -20.20
N ALA A 234 -10.22 35.31 -21.44
CA ALA A 234 -10.57 36.42 -22.33
C ALA A 234 -12.05 36.81 -22.18
#